data_AF-A0A9D7F6P8-F1
#
_entry.id   AF-A0A9D7F6P8-F1
#
_cell.length_a   1.000
_cell.length_b   1.000
_cell.length_c   1.000
_cell.angle_alpha   90.00
_cell.angle_beta   90.00
_cell.angle_gamma   90.00
#
_symmetry.space_group_name_H-M   'P 1'
#
loop_
_entity.id
_entity.type
_entity.pdbx_description
1 polymer ?
#
loop_
_entity_poly.entity_id
_entity_poly.type
_entity_poly.pdbx_seq_one_letter_code
_entity_poly.pdbx_strand_id
1 'polypeptide(L)' 'MNNKHKPSQSSNKEFLMKYAGLGTQLLVAIGLSVFVGLKIDKWLHTSPLFACVLPLLVLSAIFYKLFKETSRKNNNE' A
#
# COMPACT_ATOMS: atom_id res chain seq x y z
N MET A 1 -16.33 -7.00 -42.53
CA MET A 1 -15.19 -7.48 -41.70
C MET A 1 -15.63 -7.50 -40.25
N ASN A 2 -15.59 -8.68 -39.63
CA ASN A 2 -16.15 -8.94 -38.31
C ASN A 2 -15.25 -8.38 -37.20
N ASN A 3 -15.69 -7.32 -36.51
CA ASN A 3 -15.02 -6.86 -35.30
C ASN A 3 -15.76 -7.45 -34.11
N LYS A 4 -15.20 -8.55 -33.58
CA LYS A 4 -15.63 -9.27 -32.38
C LYS A 4 -15.73 -8.31 -31.18
N HIS A 5 -16.91 -7.72 -30.96
CA HIS A 5 -17.24 -7.12 -29.66
C HIS A 5 -17.59 -8.27 -28.71
N LYS A 6 -16.57 -8.81 -28.03
CA LYS A 6 -16.77 -9.76 -26.93
C LYS A 6 -17.28 -8.97 -25.72
N PRO A 7 -18.40 -9.35 -25.10
CA PRO A 7 -18.99 -8.58 -24.01
C PRO A 7 -18.03 -8.53 -22.81
N SER A 8 -17.99 -7.35 -22.23
CA SER A 8 -17.26 -6.86 -21.06
C SER A 8 -17.47 -7.72 -19.81
N GLN A 9 -16.77 -8.84 -19.70
CA GLN A 9 -16.56 -9.53 -18.42
C GLN A 9 -15.21 -9.18 -17.76
N SER A 10 -14.38 -8.33 -18.39
CA SER A 10 -13.04 -7.97 -17.93
C SER A 10 -13.01 -6.95 -16.79
N SER A 11 -14.07 -6.17 -16.61
CA SER A 11 -14.14 -5.10 -15.60
C SER A 11 -13.98 -5.62 -14.17
N ASN A 12 -14.66 -6.71 -13.80
CA ASN A 12 -14.56 -7.26 -12.44
C ASN A 12 -13.19 -7.86 -12.14
N LYS A 13 -12.59 -8.58 -13.10
CA LYS A 13 -11.26 -9.18 -12.93
C LYS A 13 -10.15 -8.13 -12.94
N GLU A 14 -10.28 -7.07 -13.74
CA GLU A 14 -9.34 -5.95 -13.72
C GLU A 14 -9.42 -5.17 -12.40
N PHE A 15 -10.64 -4.94 -11.88
CA PHE A 15 -10.85 -4.35 -10.56
C PHE A 15 -10.21 -5.20 -9.47
N LEU A 16 -10.50 -6.51 -9.42
CA LEU A 16 -9.90 -7.42 -8.45
C LEU A 16 -8.37 -7.45 -8.54
N MET A 17 -7.79 -7.46 -9.75
CA MET A 17 -6.34 -7.39 -9.94
C MET A 17 -5.75 -6.05 -9.49
N LYS A 18 -6.44 -4.92 -9.73
CA LYS A 18 -6.03 -3.61 -9.21
C LYS A 18 -5.97 -3.59 -7.69
N TYR A 19 -7.02 -4.07 -7.02
CA TYR A 19 -7.07 -4.12 -5.56
C TYR A 19 -6.05 -5.09 -4.98
N ALA A 20 -5.84 -6.25 -5.63
CA ALA A 20 -4.78 -7.17 -5.26
C ALA A 20 -3.39 -6.55 -5.41
N GLY A 21 -3.16 -5.77 -6.46
CA GLY A 21 -1.92 -5.01 -6.67
C GLY A 21 -1.68 -3.96 -5.59
N LEU A 22 -2.71 -3.18 -5.26
CA LEU A 22 -2.64 -2.19 -4.17
C LEU A 22 -2.39 -2.85 -2.81
N GLY A 23 -3.09 -3.95 -2.51
CA GLY A 23 -2.87 -4.73 -1.30
C GLY A 23 -1.46 -5.32 -1.23
N THR A 24 -0.94 -5.83 -2.34
CA THR A 24 0.43 -6.34 -2.44
C THR A 24 1.45 -5.23 -2.22
N GLN A 25 1.23 -4.04 -2.78
CA GLN A 25 2.10 -2.88 -2.57
C GLN A 25 2.16 -2.49 -1.09
N LEU A 26 1.01 -2.49 -0.40
CA LEU A 26 0.94 -2.26 1.05
C LEU A 26 1.71 -3.34 1.83
N LEU A 27 1.48 -4.62 1.49
CA LEU A 27 2.09 -5.76 2.16
C LEU A 27 3.62 -5.76 1.99
N VAL A 28 4.09 -5.48 0.77
CA VAL A 28 5.52 -5.33 0.47
C VAL A 28 6.12 -4.14 1.22
N ALA A 29 5.44 -2.99 1.26
CA ALA A 29 5.91 -1.82 2.00
C ALA A 29 6.05 -2.09 3.50
N ILE A 30 5.04 -2.73 4.12
CA ILE A 30 5.08 -3.12 5.54
C ILE A 30 6.16 -4.17 5.78
N GLY A 31 6.22 -5.21 4.94
CA GLY A 31 7.24 -6.28 5.06
C GLY A 31 8.66 -5.74 4.96
N LEU A 32 8.94 -4.85 4.00
CA LEU A 32 10.22 -4.16 3.88
C LEU A 32 10.53 -3.29 5.10
N SER A 33 9.54 -2.56 5.60
CA SER A 33 9.68 -1.70 6.77
C SER A 33 10.06 -2.52 8.03
N VAL A 34 9.40 -3.65 8.26
CA VAL A 34 9.73 -4.60 9.34
C VAL A 34 11.13 -5.18 9.14
N PHE A 35 11.46 -5.64 7.93
CA PHE A 35 12.76 -6.27 7.66
C PHE A 35 13.93 -5.29 7.86
N VAL A 36 13.78 -4.06 7.38
CA VAL A 36 14.74 -2.98 7.59
C VAL A 36 14.82 -2.63 9.09
N GLY A 37 13.68 -2.52 9.78
CA GLY A 37 13.63 -2.26 11.21
C GLY A 37 14.34 -3.35 12.03
N LEU A 38 14.14 -4.63 11.71
CA LEU A 38 14.82 -5.75 12.35
C LEU A 38 16.33 -5.74 12.10
N LYS A 39 16.75 -5.37 10.88
CA LYS A 39 18.18 -5.27 10.55
C LYS A 39 18.85 -4.13 11.31
N ILE A 40 18.15 -3.00 11.46
CA ILE A 40 18.60 -1.84 12.25
C ILE A 40 18.64 -2.18 13.73
N ASP A 41 17.58 -2.78 14.29
CA ASP A 41 17.54 -3.22 15.70
C ASP A 41 18.68 -4.18 16.02
N LYS A 42 18.95 -5.16 15.14
CA LYS A 42 20.10 -6.06 15.27
C LYS A 42 21.44 -5.33 15.24
N TRP A 43 21.59 -4.31 14.41
CA TRP A 43 22.83 -3.55 14.30
C TRP A 43 23.07 -2.65 15.51
N LEU A 44 22.00 -2.12 16.11
CA LEU A 44 22.01 -1.29 17.31
C LEU A 44 21.96 -2.10 18.63
N HIS A 45 21.91 -3.43 18.57
CA HIS A 45 21.74 -4.33 19.74
C HIS A 45 20.58 -3.93 20.68
N THR A 46 19.63 -3.15 20.17
CA THR A 46 18.51 -2.62 20.94
C THR A 46 17.35 -3.60 20.79
N SER A 47 16.52 -3.75 21.83
CA SER A 47 15.26 -4.52 21.74
C SER A 47 14.47 -4.12 20.48
N PRO A 48 13.67 -5.03 19.89
CA PRO A 48 13.06 -4.88 18.56
C PRO A 48 11.98 -3.77 18.49
N LEU A 49 12.40 -2.55 18.79
CA LEU A 49 11.59 -1.35 18.89
C LEU A 49 11.45 -0.73 17.51
N PHE A 50 12.53 -0.64 16.74
CA PHE A 50 12.44 -0.09 15.38
C PHE A 50 11.63 -1.00 14.46
N ALA A 51 11.76 -2.32 14.58
CA ALA A 51 10.96 -3.30 13.87
C ALA A 51 9.46 -3.17 14.14
N CYS A 52 9.06 -2.62 15.29
CA CYS A 52 7.66 -2.36 15.65
C CYS A 52 7.21 -0.94 15.28
N VAL A 53 8.07 0.07 15.52
CA VAL A 53 7.77 1.48 15.28
C VAL A 53 7.78 1.83 13.78
N LEU A 54 8.72 1.28 12.99
CA LEU A 54 8.79 1.53 11.54
C LEU A 54 7.51 1.14 10.80
N PRO A 55 6.99 -0.10 10.91
CA PRO A 55 5.76 -0.46 10.22
C PRO A 55 4.56 0.33 10.72
N LEU A 56 4.52 0.68 12.02
CA LEU A 56 3.48 1.54 12.58
C LEU A 56 3.52 2.96 11.98
N LEU A 57 4.72 3.48 11.77
CA LEU A 57 4.95 4.79 11.14
C LEU A 57 4.60 4.76 9.65
N VAL A 58 4.99 3.71 8.92
CA VAL A 58 4.60 3.52 7.52
C VAL A 58 3.09 3.42 7.39
N LEU A 59 2.43 2.65 8.25
CA LEU A 59 0.97 2.54 8.26
C LEU A 59 0.32 3.90 8.54
N SER A 60 0.82 4.63 9.55
CA SER A 60 0.33 5.98 9.87
C SER A 60 0.55 6.97 8.73
N ALA A 61 1.68 6.90 8.03
CA ALA A 61 1.96 7.76 6.87
C ALA A 61 1.02 7.46 5.70
N ILE A 62 0.68 6.19 5.47
CA ILE A 62 -0.29 5.77 4.45
C ILE A 62 -1.69 6.28 4.81
N PHE A 63 -2.11 6.12 6.07
CA PHE A 63 -3.37 6.67 6.56
C PHE A 63 -3.41 8.19 6.46
N TYR A 64 -2.33 8.88 6.83
CA TYR A 64 -2.23 10.34 6.70
C TYR A 64 -2.33 10.78 5.25
N LYS A 65 -1.66 10.07 4.32
CA LYS A 65 -1.78 10.31 2.88
C LYS A 65 -3.22 10.13 2.40
N LEU A 66 -3.86 9.03 2.78
CA LEU A 66 -5.26 8.73 2.43
C LEU A 66 -6.22 9.81 2.96
N PHE A 67 -6.03 10.23 4.21
CA PHE A 67 -6.83 11.29 4.82
C PHE A 67 -6.61 12.63 4.12
N LYS A 68 -5.36 12.97 3.79
CA LYS A 68 -5.02 14.19 3.04
C LYS A 68 -5.56 14.16 1.61
N GLU A 69 -5.45 13.04 0.91
CA GLU A 69 -5.99 12.87 -0.45
C GLU A 69 -7.52 12.97 -0.46
N THR A 70 -8.17 12.41 0.56
CA THR A 70 -9.63 12.47 0.71
C THR A 70 -10.09 13.89 1.10
N SER A 71 -9.36 14.57 1.99
CA SER A 71 -9.68 15.94 2.43
C SER A 71 -9.41 17.00 1.34
N ARG A 72 -8.47 16.75 0.42
CA ARG A 72 -8.13 17.68 -0.67
C ARG A 72 -9.14 17.68 -1.83
N LYS A 73 -10.20 16.87 -1.78
CA LYS A 73 -11.32 16.93 -2.73
C LYS A 73 -12.36 17.98 -2.28
N ASN A 74 -11.96 19.25 -2.14
CA ASN A 74 -12.92 20.33 -1.90
C ASN A 74 -12.47 21.74 -2.37
N ASN A 75 -11.61 21.87 -3.40
CA ASN A 75 -11.15 23.20 -3.86
C ASN A 75 -10.87 23.30 -5.37
N ASN A 76 -11.63 22.63 -6.23
CA ASN A 76 -11.66 22.93 -7.68
C ASN A 76 -13.07 22.60 -8.22
N GLU A 77 -14.02 23.47 -7.91
CA GLU A 77 -15.20 23.74 -8.76
C GLU A 77 -14.86 24.96 -9.63
#